data_AF-A0A6L2LIU8-F1
#
_entry.id   AF-A0A6L2LIU8-F1
#
_cell.length_a   1.000
_cell.length_b   1.000
_cell.length_c   1.000
_cell.angle_alpha   90.00
_cell.angle_beta   90.00
_cell.angle_gamma   90.00
#
_symmetry.space_group_name_H-M   'P 1'
#
loop_
_entity.id
_entity.type
_entity.pdbx_description
1 polymer ?
#
loop_
_entity_poly.entity_id
_entity_poly.type
_entity_poly.pdbx_seq_one_letter_code
_entity_poly.pdbx_strand_id
1 'polypeptide(L)'
;MSGVVPAECGRVYQALVECHRRIPAGASRDAACRHLNKSLGECMIGFICPEESSVVKSLCGNNKGTSLKRSQCQQAQISLAACIQSHQHP
;
A
#
# COMPACT_ATOMS: atom_id res chain seq x y z
N MET A 1 -7.46 16.09 10.54
CA MET A 1 -6.64 15.76 9.35
C MET A 1 -7.35 16.32 8.13
N SER A 2 -6.75 17.27 7.41
CA SER A 2 -7.35 17.83 6.20
C SER A 2 -7.45 16.76 5.13
N GLY A 3 -8.68 16.33 4.84
CA GLY A 3 -9.04 15.17 4.03
C GLY A 3 -8.86 15.35 2.53
N VAL A 4 -7.66 15.73 2.08
CA VAL A 4 -7.32 15.78 0.66
C VAL A 4 -6.41 14.61 0.33
N VAL A 5 -6.94 13.65 -0.42
CA VAL A 5 -6.15 12.52 -0.96
C VAL A 5 -4.97 13.08 -1.76
N PRO A 6 -3.74 12.58 -1.59
CA PRO A 6 -2.59 13.07 -2.34
C PRO A 6 -2.82 12.99 -3.84
N ALA A 7 -2.43 14.03 -4.57
CA ALA A 7 -2.59 14.10 -6.02
C ALA A 7 -1.93 12.91 -6.75
N GLU A 8 -0.85 12.37 -6.19
CA GLU A 8 -0.19 11.17 -6.69
C GLU A 8 -1.09 9.93 -6.59
N CYS A 9 -1.72 9.68 -5.43
CA CYS A 9 -2.67 8.59 -5.28
C CYS A 9 -3.87 8.77 -6.23
N GLY A 10 -4.31 10.03 -6.41
CA GLY A 10 -5.36 10.39 -7.38
C GLY A 10 -5.00 9.99 -8.82
N ARG A 11 -3.76 10.23 -9.27
CA ARG A 11 -3.31 9.82 -10.60
C ARG A 11 -3.31 8.29 -10.78
N VAL A 12 -2.82 7.55 -9.79
CA VAL A 12 -2.82 6.07 -9.85
C VAL A 12 -4.24 5.52 -9.84
N TYR A 13 -5.14 6.12 -9.06
CA TYR A 13 -6.56 5.77 -9.05
C TYR A 13 -7.19 5.95 -10.44
N GLN A 14 -6.96 7.08 -11.10
CA GLN A 14 -7.49 7.31 -12.45
C GLN A 14 -6.96 6.29 -13.47
N ALA A 15 -5.66 5.97 -13.41
CA ALA A 15 -5.07 4.94 -14.27
C ALA A 15 -5.69 3.56 -14.01
N LEU A 16 -5.96 3.21 -12.75
CA LEU A 16 -6.62 1.96 -12.39
C LEU A 16 -8.07 1.91 -12.91
N VAL A 17 -8.83 3.00 -12.77
CA VAL A 17 -10.19 3.10 -13.30
C VAL A 17 -10.21 2.88 -14.81
N GLU A 18 -9.28 3.51 -15.54
CA GLU A 18 -9.16 3.32 -16.99
C GLU A 18 -8.76 1.88 -17.36
N CYS A 19 -7.89 1.24 -16.56
CA CYS A 19 -7.55 -0.18 -16.73
C CYS A 19 -8.79 -1.08 -16.60
N HIS A 20 -9.60 -0.87 -15.55
CA HIS A 20 -10.84 -1.60 -15.32
C HIS A 20 -11.91 -1.31 -16.37
N ARG A 21 -11.91 -0.12 -16.98
CA ARG A 21 -12.82 0.23 -18.08
C ARG A 21 -12.48 -0.53 -19.36
N ARG A 22 -11.18 -0.76 -19.63
CA ARG A 22 -10.71 -1.47 -20.84
C ARG A 22 -10.79 -2.98 -20.72
N ILE A 23 -10.67 -3.51 -19.50
CA ILE A 23 -10.55 -4.96 -19.27
C ILE A 23 -11.75 -5.44 -18.44
N PRO A 24 -12.61 -6.31 -18.98
CA PRO A 24 -13.76 -6.86 -18.27
C PRO A 24 -13.37 -7.56 -16.96
N ALA A 25 -14.30 -7.58 -16.00
CA ALA A 25 -14.07 -8.23 -14.71
C ALA A 25 -13.70 -9.71 -14.86
N GLY A 26 -12.71 -10.17 -14.07
CA GLY A 26 -12.23 -11.54 -14.04
C GLY A 26 -10.72 -11.62 -13.84
N ALA A 27 -10.18 -12.83 -13.81
CA ALA A 27 -8.76 -13.08 -13.54
C ALA A 27 -7.79 -12.33 -14.48
N SER A 28 -8.20 -12.10 -15.74
CA SER A 28 -7.42 -11.33 -16.71
C SER A 28 -7.24 -9.87 -16.29
N ARG A 29 -8.30 -9.23 -15.78
CA ARG A 29 -8.23 -7.86 -15.25
C ARG A 29 -7.36 -7.80 -14.00
N ASP A 30 -7.52 -8.74 -13.09
CA ASP A 30 -6.76 -8.76 -11.84
C ASP A 30 -5.26 -8.88 -12.12
N ALA A 31 -4.87 -9.70 -13.10
CA ALA A 31 -3.49 -9.80 -13.57
C ALA A 31 -3.02 -8.52 -14.27
N ALA A 32 -3.79 -8.00 -15.24
CA ALA A 32 -3.41 -6.85 -16.05
C ALA A 32 -3.34 -5.54 -15.24
N CYS A 33 -4.23 -5.35 -14.28
CA CYS A 33 -4.31 -4.14 -13.46
C CYS A 33 -3.60 -4.30 -12.09
N ARG A 34 -2.93 -5.44 -11.83
CA ARG A 34 -2.31 -5.78 -10.53
C ARG A 34 -1.37 -4.70 -10.01
N HIS A 35 -0.52 -4.15 -10.88
CA HIS A 35 0.47 -3.15 -10.48
C HIS A 35 -0.18 -1.84 -10.08
N LEU A 36 -1.23 -1.40 -10.79
CA LEU A 36 -1.99 -0.20 -10.45
C LEU A 36 -2.74 -0.37 -9.13
N ASN A 37 -3.37 -1.53 -8.92
CA ASN A 37 -4.01 -1.87 -7.65
C ASN A 37 -3.02 -1.83 -6.48
N LYS A 38 -1.86 -2.49 -6.65
CA LYS A 38 -0.80 -2.50 -5.63
C LYS A 38 -0.29 -1.10 -5.33
N SER A 39 0.04 -0.32 -6.37
CA SER A 39 0.55 1.05 -6.21
C SER A 39 -0.47 1.98 -5.55
N LEU A 40 -1.75 1.85 -5.87
CA LEU A 40 -2.79 2.63 -5.20
C LEU A 40 -2.87 2.29 -3.70
N GLY A 41 -2.86 1.00 -3.36
CA GLY A 41 -2.85 0.55 -1.97
C GLY A 41 -1.64 1.06 -1.20
N GLU A 42 -0.43 0.95 -1.76
CA GLU A 42 0.79 1.48 -1.16
C GLU A 42 0.75 2.99 -0.96
N CYS A 43 0.17 3.74 -1.91
CA CYS A 43 0.00 5.19 -1.81
C CYS A 43 -0.97 5.58 -0.69
N MET A 44 -2.14 4.94 -0.63
CA MET A 44 -3.15 5.22 0.39
C MET A 44 -2.64 4.85 1.79
N ILE A 45 -2.01 3.69 1.95
CA ILE A 45 -1.44 3.27 3.23
C ILE A 45 -0.32 4.23 3.66
N GLY A 46 0.54 4.65 2.73
CA GLY A 46 1.59 5.64 3.01
C GLY A 46 1.06 7.03 3.37
N PHE A 47 -0.15 7.38 2.94
CA PHE A 47 -0.81 8.62 3.33
C PHE A 47 -1.46 8.53 4.71
N ILE A 48 -2.11 7.40 5.01
CA ILE A 48 -2.84 7.20 6.26
C ILE A 48 -1.88 6.91 7.42
N CYS A 49 -0.88 6.05 7.20
CA CYS A 49 0.10 5.60 8.18
C CYS A 49 1.53 5.91 7.69
N PRO A 50 1.93 7.19 7.59
CA PRO A 50 3.19 7.57 6.95
C PRO A 50 4.43 7.04 7.68
N GLU A 51 4.43 7.11 9.00
CA GLU A 51 5.57 6.69 9.83
C GLU A 51 5.80 5.18 9.73
N GLU A 52 4.76 4.37 10.00
CA GLU A 52 4.83 2.92 9.95
C GLU A 52 5.16 2.43 8.53
N SER A 53 4.61 3.09 7.51
CA SER A 53 4.90 2.78 6.11
C SER A 53 6.37 3.04 5.76
N SER A 54 6.95 4.13 6.26
CA SER A 54 8.37 4.46 6.04
C SER A 54 9.28 3.41 6.69
N VAL A 55 8.93 2.97 7.90
CA VAL A 55 9.68 1.96 8.66
C VAL A 55 9.63 0.60 7.94
N VAL A 56 8.46 0.19 7.46
CA VAL A 56 8.32 -1.04 6.66
C VAL A 56 9.15 -0.96 5.38
N LYS A 57 9.12 0.15 4.64
CA LYS A 57 9.94 0.33 3.43
C LYS A 57 11.44 0.18 3.72
N SER A 58 11.91 0.74 4.83
CA SER A 58 13.32 0.68 5.25
C SER A 58 13.75 -0.73 5.69
N LEU A 59 12.94 -1.40 6.52
CA LEU A 59 13.31 -2.67 7.14
C LEU A 59 13.00 -3.90 6.29
N CYS A 60 11.95 -3.84 5.46
CA CYS A 60 11.45 -4.99 4.72
C CYS A 60 11.88 -5.02 3.23
N GLY A 61 12.49 -3.96 2.70
CA GLY A 61 12.89 -3.88 1.29
C GLY A 61 14.07 -4.78 0.89
N ASN A 62 14.85 -5.26 1.85
CA ASN A 62 16.05 -6.06 1.60
C ASN A 62 15.78 -7.57 1.73
N ASN A 63 15.74 -8.27 0.60
CA ASN A 63 15.70 -9.73 0.57
C ASN A 63 17.00 -10.31 1.15
N LYS A 64 16.90 -11.01 2.29
CA LYS A 64 17.98 -11.68 3.07
C LYS A 64 18.74 -10.80 4.08
N GLY A 65 18.00 -10.12 4.96
CA GLY A 65 18.57 -9.59 6.21
C GLY A 65 18.92 -10.68 7.24
N THR A 66 19.69 -10.32 8.27
CA THR A 66 19.95 -11.16 9.45
C THR A 66 18.65 -11.55 10.16
N SER A 67 18.71 -12.52 11.09
CA SER A 67 17.54 -12.87 11.93
C SER A 67 16.92 -11.64 12.60
N LEU A 68 17.78 -10.75 13.11
CA LEU A 68 17.36 -9.48 13.70
C LEU A 68 16.59 -8.58 12.72
N LYS A 69 17.10 -8.38 11.50
CA LYS A 69 16.40 -7.57 10.48
C LYS A 69 15.03 -8.16 10.12
N ARG A 70 14.89 -9.49 10.11
CA ARG A 70 13.59 -10.15 9.89
C ARG A 70 12.62 -9.89 11.04
N SER A 71 13.06 -10.03 12.29
CA SER A 71 12.23 -9.69 13.46
C SER A 71 11.81 -8.22 13.47
N GLN A 72 12.72 -7.31 13.11
CA GLN A 72 12.42 -5.88 13.00
C GLN A 72 11.40 -5.57 11.89
N CYS A 73 11.54 -6.19 10.71
CA CYS A 73 10.54 -6.08 9.66
C CYS A 73 9.17 -6.62 10.10
N GLN A 74 9.13 -7.77 10.79
CA GLN A 74 7.89 -8.34 11.32
C GLN A 74 7.21 -7.38 12.32
N GLN A 75 7.99 -6.78 13.23
CA GLN A 75 7.44 -5.81 14.18
C GLN A 75 6.93 -4.53 13.50
N ALA A 76 7.61 -4.07 12.45
CA ALA A 76 7.15 -2.95 11.64
C ALA A 76 5.84 -3.26 10.92
N GLN A 77 5.68 -4.47 10.38
CA GLN A 77 4.42 -4.91 9.76
C GLN A 77 3.27 -4.97 10.76
N ILE A 78 3.50 -5.43 11.99
CA ILE A 78 2.50 -5.43 13.06
C ILE A 78 2.07 -4.00 13.40
N SER A 79 3.03 -3.09 13.52
CA SER A 79 2.75 -1.67 13.83
C SER A 79 1.93 -1.00 12.72
N LEU A 80 2.29 -1.25 11.46
CA LEU A 80 1.53 -0.76 10.30
C LEU A 80 0.09 -1.31 10.29
N ALA A 81 -0.09 -2.60 10.58
CA ALA A 81 -1.41 -3.22 10.64
C ALA A 81 -2.28 -2.59 11.74
N ALA A 82 -1.71 -2.29 12.91
CA ALA A 82 -2.40 -1.62 14.01
C ALA A 82 -2.85 -0.19 13.62
N CYS A 83 -1.97 0.57 12.96
CA CYS A 83 -2.34 1.88 12.43
C CYS A 83 -3.50 1.78 11.44
N ILE A 84 -3.42 0.88 10.45
CA ILE A 84 -4.50 0.67 9.47
C ILE A 84 -5.83 0.34 10.17
N GLN A 85 -5.81 -0.55 11.17
CA GLN A 85 -7.02 -0.93 11.91
C GLN A 85 -7.65 0.26 12.65
N SER A 86 -6.84 1.14 13.24
CA SER A 86 -7.35 2.36 13.91
C SER A 86 -8.10 3.31 12.96
N HIS A 87 -7.85 3.22 11.64
CA HIS A 87 -8.53 4.00 10.62
C HIS A 87 -9.72 3.26 9.97
N GLN A 88 -9.93 1.97 10.25
CA GLN A 88 -11.03 1.18 9.70
C GLN A 88 -12.34 1.33 10.50
N HIS A 89 -12.25 1.71 11.78
CA HIS A 89 -13.39 1.89 12.68
C HIS A 89 -13.36 3.34 13.21
N PRO A 90 -14.20 4.25 12.69
CA PRO A 90 -14.34 5.60 13.23
C PRO A 90 -15.04 5.63 14.60
#